data_AF-A0A433UB75-F1
#
_entry.id   AF-A0A433UB75-F1
#
_cell.length_a   1.000
_cell.length_b   1.000
_cell.length_c   1.000
_cell.angle_alpha   90.00
_cell.angle_beta   90.00
_cell.angle_gamma   90.00
#
_symmetry.space_group_name_H-M   'P 1'
#
loop_
_entity.id
_entity.type
_entity.pdbx_description
1 polymer ?
#
loop_
_entity_poly.entity_id
_entity_poly.type
_entity_poly.pdbx_seq_one_letter_code
_entity_poly.pdbx_strand_id
1 'polypeptide(L)'
;MCCSHTGFVPVMMSEDFKLAKASLVKLLHTLAETDPSCYDSKLRRILVGAYSATLSLTDQRLLHMMQRVSLDSEGKFECPLLWGKSVVDELSKTEALGSTLHRETSVADILAQLDVRRLHQSMINYPVRQALKGEGVLSPEELKSRDDCYDPKFLLRVLALILTPDKRVPLHQFVDKGCLGYLLTALSSHDLSCRLLAYQALNDFHLHAQGSRWSERAEVSFLLDLLYASRSQDGQKLSSVVALFFARVSRLMLYPADGLYMPIFRFLVARAQMDLRNVPEFYKLFFSPGSN
;
A
#
# COMPACT_ATOMS: atom_id res chain seq x y z
N MET A 1 2.27 -1.63 -33.47
CA MET A 1 1.98 -0.41 -34.28
C MET A 1 1.51 0.79 -33.45
N CYS A 2 0.71 0.66 -32.38
CA CYS A 2 0.28 1.83 -31.59
C CYS A 2 1.40 2.48 -30.72
N CYS A 3 2.32 1.67 -30.17
CA CYS A 3 3.37 2.15 -29.27
C CYS A 3 4.46 3.00 -29.96
N SER A 4 4.51 2.98 -31.29
CA SER A 4 5.49 3.73 -32.11
C SER A 4 4.98 5.11 -32.55
N HIS A 5 3.71 5.42 -32.28
CA HIS A 5 3.10 6.70 -32.63
C HIS A 5 3.62 7.81 -31.72
N THR A 6 3.92 8.99 -32.26
CA THR A 6 4.49 10.13 -31.52
C THR A 6 3.60 10.60 -30.37
N GLY A 7 2.28 10.49 -30.52
CA GLY A 7 1.29 10.82 -29.48
C GLY A 7 1.14 9.77 -28.37
N PHE A 8 1.77 8.60 -28.48
CA PHE A 8 1.58 7.50 -27.52
C PHE A 8 2.05 7.86 -26.10
N VAL A 9 3.32 8.25 -25.97
CA VAL A 9 3.92 8.60 -24.67
C VAL A 9 3.23 9.81 -24.03
N PRO A 10 2.94 10.92 -24.76
CA PRO A 10 2.18 12.04 -24.20
C PRO A 10 0.82 11.65 -23.63
N VAL A 11 0.06 10.80 -24.33
CA VAL A 11 -1.26 10.34 -23.86
C VAL A 11 -1.13 9.43 -22.63
N MET A 12 -0.14 8.55 -22.59
CA MET A 12 0.06 7.62 -21.46
C MET A 12 0.53 8.34 -20.19
N MET A 13 1.36 9.37 -20.32
CA MET A 13 2.03 10.04 -19.21
C MET A 13 1.33 11.31 -18.72
N SER A 14 0.54 11.98 -19.57
CA SER A 14 -0.16 13.21 -19.17
C SER A 14 -1.49 12.92 -18.46
N GLU A 15 -1.78 13.75 -17.46
CA GLU A 15 -3.09 13.82 -16.81
C GLU A 15 -4.15 14.57 -17.62
N ASP A 16 -3.76 15.27 -18.69
CA ASP A 16 -4.68 16.06 -19.53
C ASP A 16 -5.55 15.16 -20.41
N PHE A 17 -5.09 13.94 -20.71
CA PHE A 17 -5.70 13.02 -21.66
C PHE A 17 -6.38 11.82 -20.99
N LYS A 18 -7.02 11.99 -19.82
CA LYS A 18 -7.57 10.87 -19.01
C LYS A 18 -8.45 9.90 -19.81
N LEU A 19 -9.40 10.42 -20.60
CA LEU A 19 -10.33 9.59 -21.38
C LEU A 19 -9.62 8.85 -22.53
N ALA A 20 -8.70 9.54 -23.22
CA ALA A 20 -7.91 8.94 -24.29
C ALA A 20 -6.95 7.87 -23.73
N LYS A 21 -6.30 8.15 -22.60
CA LYS A 21 -5.47 7.20 -21.85
C LYS A 21 -6.26 5.96 -21.45
N ALA A 22 -7.45 6.13 -20.86
CA ALA A 22 -8.30 5.00 -20.49
C ALA A 22 -8.69 4.12 -21.69
N SER A 23 -9.01 4.74 -22.83
CA SER A 23 -9.36 4.04 -24.08
C SER A 23 -8.17 3.32 -24.70
N LEU A 24 -7.00 3.98 -24.71
CA LEU A 24 -5.75 3.41 -25.19
C LEU A 24 -5.29 2.24 -24.33
N VAL A 25 -5.31 2.38 -23.00
CA VAL A 25 -4.98 1.30 -22.06
C VAL A 25 -5.93 0.12 -22.22
N LYS A 26 -7.24 0.37 -22.42
CA LYS A 26 -8.20 -0.69 -22.72
C LYS A 26 -7.83 -1.43 -24.00
N LEU A 27 -7.54 -0.72 -25.08
CA LEU A 27 -7.14 -1.30 -26.36
C LEU A 27 -5.87 -2.16 -26.21
N LEU A 28 -4.82 -1.62 -25.57
CA LEU A 28 -3.57 -2.34 -25.35
C LEU A 28 -3.79 -3.61 -24.52
N HIS A 29 -4.57 -3.50 -23.45
CA HIS A 29 -4.88 -4.65 -22.58
C HIS A 29 -5.63 -5.73 -23.35
N THR A 30 -6.66 -5.38 -24.14
CA THR A 30 -7.39 -6.35 -24.98
C THR A 30 -6.49 -7.00 -26.04
N LEU A 31 -5.63 -6.22 -26.72
CA LEU A 31 -4.68 -6.77 -27.69
C LEU A 31 -3.69 -7.74 -27.03
N ALA A 32 -3.20 -7.41 -25.84
CA ALA A 32 -2.23 -8.23 -25.13
C ALA A 32 -2.85 -9.47 -24.45
N GLU A 33 -4.18 -9.51 -24.31
CA GLU A 33 -4.93 -10.73 -23.98
C GLU A 33 -5.08 -11.65 -25.19
N THR A 34 -5.17 -11.08 -26.40
CA THR A 34 -5.26 -11.87 -27.65
C THR A 34 -3.92 -12.36 -28.17
N ASP A 35 -2.86 -11.56 -28.03
CA ASP A 35 -1.52 -11.87 -28.50
C ASP A 35 -0.45 -11.43 -27.48
N PRO A 36 0.11 -12.37 -26.70
CA PRO A 36 1.15 -12.08 -25.72
C PRO A 36 2.44 -11.47 -26.31
N SER A 37 2.68 -11.60 -27.63
CA SER A 37 3.83 -10.99 -28.28
C SER A 37 3.79 -9.45 -28.29
N CYS A 38 2.64 -8.86 -27.95
CA CYS A 38 2.48 -7.41 -27.79
C CYS A 38 3.27 -6.81 -26.62
N TYR A 39 3.79 -7.63 -25.71
CA TYR A 39 4.57 -7.20 -24.56
C TYR A 39 6.05 -6.96 -24.93
N ASP A 40 6.42 -5.71 -25.18
CA ASP A 40 7.83 -5.30 -25.35
C ASP A 40 8.42 -4.80 -24.01
N SER A 41 9.70 -5.09 -23.78
CA SER A 41 10.54 -4.49 -22.75
C SER A 41 10.41 -2.95 -22.65
N LYS A 42 10.26 -2.25 -23.79
CA LYS A 42 10.05 -0.79 -23.82
C LYS A 42 8.71 -0.37 -23.21
N LEU A 43 7.69 -1.22 -23.32
CA LEU A 43 6.37 -0.98 -22.76
C LEU A 43 6.42 -1.01 -21.23
N ARG A 44 7.33 -1.81 -20.63
CA ARG A 44 7.50 -1.92 -19.17
C ARG A 44 7.59 -0.55 -18.50
N ARG A 45 8.55 0.29 -18.91
CA ARG A 45 8.75 1.62 -18.31
C ARG A 45 7.55 2.55 -18.52
N ILE A 46 6.91 2.46 -19.69
CA ILE A 46 5.74 3.28 -20.01
C ILE A 46 4.55 2.90 -19.12
N LEU A 47 4.33 1.61 -18.89
CA LEU A 47 3.26 1.14 -18.00
C LEU A 47 3.47 1.64 -16.56
N VAL A 48 4.69 1.53 -16.03
CA VAL A 48 5.00 1.99 -14.66
C VAL A 48 4.84 3.50 -14.53
N GLY A 49 5.30 4.29 -15.52
CA GLY A 49 5.14 5.75 -15.50
C GLY A 49 3.69 6.20 -15.73
N ALA A 50 2.87 5.42 -16.42
CA ALA A 50 1.45 5.69 -16.59
C ALA A 50 0.60 5.29 -15.38
N TYR A 51 1.10 4.40 -14.52
CA TYR A 51 0.38 3.81 -13.40
C TYR A 51 0.36 4.75 -12.19
N SER A 52 -0.83 4.99 -11.63
CA SER A 52 -1.02 5.88 -10.47
C SER A 52 -1.22 5.14 -9.14
N ALA A 53 -1.00 3.83 -9.12
CA ALA A 53 -1.18 2.95 -7.98
C ALA A 53 -2.62 2.86 -7.44
N THR A 54 -3.64 3.14 -8.26
CA THR A 54 -5.05 3.21 -7.83
C THR A 54 -5.89 1.99 -8.24
N LEU A 55 -7.11 1.92 -7.71
CA LEU A 55 -8.12 0.94 -8.09
C LEU A 55 -8.92 1.32 -9.35
N SER A 56 -8.64 2.48 -9.96
CA SER A 56 -9.29 2.87 -11.21
C SER A 56 -9.13 1.78 -12.27
N LEU A 57 -10.16 1.60 -13.12
CA LEU A 57 -10.15 0.54 -14.12
C LEU A 57 -8.95 0.63 -15.08
N THR A 58 -8.47 1.85 -15.33
CA THR A 58 -7.23 2.10 -16.09
C THR A 58 -6.02 1.52 -15.36
N ASP A 59 -5.85 1.83 -14.07
CA ASP A 59 -4.72 1.34 -13.28
C ASP A 59 -4.80 -0.18 -13.05
N GLN A 60 -5.99 -0.76 -12.89
CA GLN A 60 -6.15 -2.22 -12.80
C GLN A 60 -5.66 -2.93 -14.08
N ARG A 61 -5.95 -2.37 -15.26
CA ARG A 61 -5.42 -2.87 -16.54
C ARG A 61 -3.91 -2.69 -16.66
N LEU A 62 -3.39 -1.52 -16.25
CA LEU A 62 -1.96 -1.24 -16.25
C LEU A 62 -1.21 -2.23 -15.35
N LEU A 63 -1.69 -2.47 -14.13
CA LEU A 63 -1.09 -3.43 -13.20
C LEU A 63 -1.14 -4.85 -13.76
N HIS A 64 -2.26 -5.26 -14.34
CA HIS A 64 -2.40 -6.59 -14.95
C HIS A 64 -1.40 -6.78 -16.11
N MET A 65 -1.22 -5.78 -16.97
CA MET A 65 -0.17 -5.81 -17.99
C MET A 65 1.24 -5.83 -17.37
N MET A 66 1.51 -5.00 -16.36
CA MET A 66 2.81 -4.95 -15.67
C MET A 66 3.19 -6.30 -15.07
N GLN A 67 2.23 -7.03 -14.51
CA GLN A 67 2.41 -8.36 -13.93
C GLN A 67 2.84 -9.42 -14.96
N ARG A 68 2.60 -9.19 -16.25
CA ARG A 68 3.01 -10.09 -17.34
C ARG A 68 4.36 -9.71 -17.96
N VAL A 69 4.77 -8.44 -17.88
CA VAL A 69 6.02 -7.95 -18.51
C VAL A 69 7.18 -7.84 -17.52
N SER A 70 6.90 -7.52 -16.26
CA SER A 70 7.93 -7.27 -15.24
C SER A 70 8.14 -8.53 -14.43
N LEU A 71 8.80 -9.53 -15.03
CA LEU A 71 9.11 -10.79 -14.35
C LEU A 71 10.58 -10.83 -13.94
N ASP A 72 10.86 -11.33 -12.74
CA ASP A 72 12.21 -11.63 -12.27
C ASP A 72 12.77 -12.92 -12.91
N SER A 73 13.99 -13.30 -12.53
CA SER A 73 14.64 -14.53 -13.01
C SER A 73 13.88 -15.81 -12.69
N GLU A 74 12.96 -15.77 -11.71
CA GLU A 74 12.11 -16.89 -11.32
C GLU A 74 10.71 -16.81 -11.95
N GLY A 75 10.45 -15.84 -12.83
CA GLY A 75 9.15 -15.64 -13.46
C GLY A 75 8.10 -15.02 -12.53
N LYS A 76 8.48 -14.40 -11.41
CA LYS A 76 7.57 -13.71 -10.49
C LYS A 76 7.53 -12.22 -10.80
N PHE A 77 6.41 -11.58 -10.48
CA PHE A 77 6.24 -10.14 -10.70
C PHE A 77 7.26 -9.31 -9.89
N GLU A 78 8.17 -8.66 -10.61
CA GLU A 78 9.14 -7.69 -10.11
C GLU A 78 8.44 -6.35 -9.87
N CYS A 79 7.98 -6.13 -8.64
CA CYS A 79 7.18 -4.97 -8.26
C CYS A 79 8.04 -3.69 -8.23
N PRO A 80 7.69 -2.64 -9.02
CA PRO A 80 8.47 -1.41 -9.03
C PRO A 80 8.26 -0.59 -7.76
N LEU A 81 9.33 0.03 -7.26
CA LEU A 81 9.32 0.90 -6.08
C LEU A 81 8.93 2.36 -6.39
N LEU A 82 9.05 2.76 -7.65
CA LEU A 82 8.63 4.06 -8.15
C LEU A 82 7.50 3.87 -9.18
N TRP A 83 6.56 4.80 -9.22
CA TRP A 83 5.45 4.78 -10.18
C TRP A 83 5.00 6.20 -10.55
N GLY A 84 4.24 6.32 -11.62
CA GLY A 84 3.67 7.59 -12.03
C GLY A 84 4.75 8.62 -12.38
N LYS A 85 4.52 9.86 -11.93
CA LYS A 85 5.41 11.01 -12.17
C LYS A 85 6.83 10.80 -11.63
N SER A 86 6.99 10.06 -10.53
CA SER A 86 8.31 9.81 -9.94
C SER A 86 9.26 9.09 -10.88
N VAL A 87 8.73 8.20 -11.73
CA VAL A 87 9.52 7.52 -12.76
C VAL A 87 9.96 8.48 -13.86
N VAL A 88 9.08 9.40 -14.26
CA VAL A 88 9.41 10.43 -15.26
C VAL A 88 10.51 11.35 -14.74
N ASP A 89 10.40 11.77 -13.48
CA ASP A 89 11.41 12.61 -12.83
C ASP A 89 12.76 11.88 -12.69
N GLU A 90 12.76 10.61 -12.32
CA GLU A 90 13.98 9.81 -12.22
C GLU A 90 14.67 9.61 -13.58
N LEU A 91 13.89 9.38 -14.64
CA LEU A 91 14.41 9.27 -16.01
C LEU A 91 15.09 10.59 -16.44
N SER A 92 14.43 11.72 -16.19
CA SER A 92 15.00 13.03 -16.52
C SER A 92 16.32 13.31 -15.78
N LYS A 93 16.41 12.90 -14.51
CA LYS A 93 17.64 13.00 -13.71
C LYS A 93 18.75 12.10 -14.25
N THR A 94 18.41 10.88 -14.65
CA THR A 94 19.37 9.93 -15.22
C THR A 94 19.94 10.44 -16.54
N GLU A 95 19.10 11.00 -17.41
CA GLU A 95 19.53 11.60 -18.67
C GLU A 95 20.47 12.79 -18.45
N ALA A 96 20.22 13.61 -17.41
CA ALA A 96 21.05 14.76 -17.08
C ALA A 96 22.38 14.41 -16.38
N LEU A 97 22.39 13.37 -15.54
CA LEU A 97 23.54 13.01 -14.68
C LEU A 97 24.44 11.90 -15.26
N GLY A 98 23.97 11.20 -16.30
CA GLY A 98 24.66 10.05 -16.90
C GLY A 98 24.46 8.74 -16.14
N SER A 99 24.63 7.61 -16.82
CA SER A 99 24.33 6.26 -16.29
C SER A 99 25.27 5.78 -15.17
N THR A 100 26.35 6.50 -14.87
CA THR A 100 27.34 6.16 -13.83
C THR A 100 26.98 6.70 -12.44
N LEU A 101 25.98 7.57 -12.32
CA LEU A 101 25.53 8.23 -11.09
C LEU A 101 24.12 7.77 -10.66
N HIS A 102 23.77 6.52 -10.94
CA HIS A 102 22.52 5.94 -10.45
C HIS A 102 22.56 5.79 -8.93
N ARG A 103 21.83 6.66 -8.24
CA ARG A 103 21.59 6.58 -6.80
C ARG A 103 20.44 5.62 -6.56
N GLU A 104 20.64 4.62 -5.70
CA GLU A 104 19.55 3.75 -5.24
C GLU A 104 18.46 4.60 -4.57
N THR A 105 17.21 4.43 -5.02
CA THR A 105 16.05 5.14 -4.48
C THR A 105 15.90 4.83 -3.00
N SER A 106 15.96 5.85 -2.15
CA SER A 106 15.85 5.64 -0.71
C SER A 106 14.39 5.36 -0.30
N VAL A 107 14.19 4.68 0.84
CA VAL A 107 12.84 4.46 1.39
C VAL A 107 12.12 5.79 1.63
N ALA A 108 12.84 6.84 2.02
CA ALA A 108 12.26 8.17 2.20
C ALA A 108 11.68 8.75 0.90
N ASP A 109 12.37 8.55 -0.23
CA ASP A 109 11.91 8.97 -1.55
C ASP A 109 10.66 8.16 -1.96
N ILE A 110 10.64 6.86 -1.67
CA ILE A 110 9.49 6.00 -1.97
C ILE A 110 8.26 6.44 -1.16
N LEU A 111 8.43 6.72 0.13
CA LEU A 111 7.37 7.22 1.01
C LEU A 111 6.90 8.63 0.62
N ALA A 112 7.74 9.44 -0.02
CA ALA A 112 7.36 10.77 -0.49
C ALA A 112 6.29 10.72 -1.59
N GLN A 113 6.23 9.63 -2.37
CA GLN A 113 5.20 9.40 -3.41
C GLN A 113 3.80 9.17 -2.83
N LEU A 114 3.70 8.81 -1.54
CA LEU A 114 2.44 8.47 -0.91
C LEU A 114 1.69 9.73 -0.46
N ASP A 115 0.46 9.85 -0.96
CA ASP A 115 -0.51 10.85 -0.54
C ASP A 115 -1.24 10.35 0.70
N VAL A 116 -1.12 11.11 1.80
CA VAL A 116 -1.67 10.73 3.12
C VAL A 116 -3.19 10.65 3.09
N ARG A 117 -3.86 11.53 2.34
CA ARG A 117 -5.32 11.55 2.25
C ARG A 117 -5.82 10.34 1.48
N ARG A 118 -5.18 10.00 0.37
CA ARG A 118 -5.48 8.81 -0.43
C ARG A 118 -5.23 7.55 0.38
N LEU A 119 -4.12 7.46 1.09
CA LEU A 119 -3.78 6.30 1.93
C LEU A 119 -4.82 6.12 3.04
N HIS A 120 -5.26 7.22 3.67
CA HIS A 120 -6.37 7.19 4.62
C HIS A 120 -7.69 6.71 3.99
N GLN A 121 -8.06 7.23 2.82
CA GLN A 121 -9.26 6.80 2.11
C GLN A 121 -9.19 5.31 1.72
N SER A 122 -8.00 4.83 1.37
CA SER A 122 -7.74 3.43 1.01
C SER A 122 -7.88 2.50 2.19
N MET A 123 -7.56 2.95 3.41
CA MET A 123 -7.82 2.19 4.63
C MET A 123 -9.32 2.07 4.90
N ILE A 124 -10.07 3.17 4.78
CA ILE A 124 -11.53 3.18 5.04
C ILE A 124 -12.27 2.29 4.03
N ASN A 125 -11.89 2.37 2.76
CA ASN A 125 -12.56 1.64 1.66
C ASN A 125 -11.73 0.43 1.22
N TYR A 126 -11.01 -0.23 2.13
CA TYR A 126 -10.12 -1.33 1.78
C TYR A 126 -10.91 -2.48 1.13
N PRO A 127 -10.53 -2.96 -0.07
CA PRO A 127 -11.29 -3.98 -0.80
C PRO A 127 -11.01 -5.38 -0.21
N VAL A 128 -11.66 -5.70 0.91
CA VAL A 128 -11.39 -6.90 1.72
C VAL A 128 -11.55 -8.23 0.97
N ARG A 129 -12.17 -8.26 -0.22
CA ARG A 129 -12.36 -9.48 -1.03
C ARG A 129 -11.37 -9.60 -2.19
N GLN A 130 -10.53 -8.60 -2.42
CA GLN A 130 -9.52 -8.65 -3.48
C GLN A 130 -8.42 -9.64 -3.10
N ALA A 131 -8.17 -10.64 -3.95
CA ALA A 131 -7.08 -11.59 -3.75
C ALA A 131 -5.74 -11.00 -4.23
N LEU A 132 -4.66 -11.22 -3.47
CA LEU A 132 -3.33 -10.69 -3.82
C LEU A 132 -2.76 -11.28 -5.13
N LYS A 133 -3.15 -12.52 -5.44
CA LYS A 133 -2.80 -13.25 -6.67
C LYS A 133 -4.00 -13.46 -7.59
N GLY A 134 -5.05 -12.64 -7.44
CA GLY A 134 -6.24 -12.75 -8.28
C GLY A 134 -5.92 -12.40 -9.74
N GLU A 135 -6.35 -13.25 -10.66
CA GLU A 135 -6.27 -13.00 -12.10
C GLU A 135 -7.33 -11.99 -12.54
N GLY A 136 -7.02 -11.25 -13.60
CA GLY A 136 -7.97 -10.35 -14.25
C GLY A 136 -8.10 -8.96 -13.62
N VAL A 137 -8.94 -8.16 -14.30
CA VAL A 137 -9.20 -6.75 -14.03
C VAL A 137 -10.58 -6.64 -13.40
N LEU A 138 -10.65 -6.05 -12.20
CA LEU A 138 -11.90 -5.83 -11.48
C LEU A 138 -12.18 -4.33 -11.38
N SER A 139 -13.43 -3.92 -11.54
CA SER A 139 -13.85 -2.54 -11.34
C SER A 139 -13.89 -2.17 -9.85
N PRO A 140 -13.76 -0.87 -9.50
CA PRO A 140 -13.94 -0.39 -8.12
C PRO A 140 -15.25 -0.84 -7.48
N GLU A 141 -16.34 -0.89 -8.27
CA GLU A 141 -17.67 -1.30 -7.83
C GLU A 141 -17.70 -2.77 -7.43
N GLU A 142 -17.10 -3.66 -8.24
CA GLU A 142 -16.95 -5.08 -7.92
C GLU A 142 -16.11 -5.30 -6.66
N LEU A 143 -15.10 -4.45 -6.46
CA LEU A 143 -14.25 -4.46 -5.27
C LEU A 143 -14.91 -3.83 -4.04
N LYS A 144 -16.08 -3.21 -4.19
CA LYS A 144 -16.77 -2.42 -3.16
C LYS A 144 -15.84 -1.36 -2.56
N SER A 145 -15.08 -0.68 -3.42
CA SER A 145 -14.12 0.35 -3.06
C SER A 145 -14.31 1.58 -3.95
N ARG A 146 -13.37 2.51 -3.89
CA ARG A 146 -13.34 3.73 -4.71
C ARG A 146 -12.18 3.65 -5.68
N ASP A 147 -12.36 4.26 -6.85
CA ASP A 147 -11.36 4.29 -7.92
C ASP A 147 -10.07 5.02 -7.50
N ASP A 148 -10.19 6.03 -6.64
CA ASP A 148 -9.09 6.85 -6.12
C ASP A 148 -8.27 6.19 -5.01
N CYS A 149 -8.71 5.06 -4.45
CA CYS A 149 -7.96 4.30 -3.44
C CYS A 149 -6.72 3.63 -4.03
N TYR A 150 -5.66 3.52 -3.24
CA TYR A 150 -4.48 2.74 -3.57
C TYR A 150 -4.81 1.26 -3.71
N ASP A 151 -4.32 0.62 -4.77
CA ASP A 151 -4.50 -0.80 -5.03
C ASP A 151 -3.68 -1.67 -4.06
N PRO A 152 -4.33 -2.48 -3.20
CA PRO A 152 -3.63 -3.40 -2.31
C PRO A 152 -2.74 -4.42 -3.00
N LYS A 153 -3.05 -4.86 -4.23
CA LYS A 153 -2.19 -5.81 -4.96
C LYS A 153 -0.80 -5.24 -5.19
N PHE A 154 -0.71 -3.92 -5.34
CA PHE A 154 0.53 -3.20 -5.57
C PHE A 154 1.10 -2.62 -4.27
N LEU A 155 0.35 -1.76 -3.58
CA LEU A 155 0.87 -1.01 -2.43
C LEU A 155 1.33 -1.92 -1.29
N LEU A 156 0.63 -3.02 -1.03
CA LEU A 156 1.05 -3.97 0.02
C LEU A 156 2.42 -4.60 -0.30
N ARG A 157 2.68 -4.89 -1.58
CA ARG A 157 3.98 -5.42 -2.03
C ARG A 157 5.07 -4.38 -1.91
N VAL A 158 4.81 -3.13 -2.32
CA VAL A 158 5.76 -2.02 -2.15
C VAL A 158 6.11 -1.85 -0.67
N LEU A 159 5.12 -1.82 0.23
CA LEU A 159 5.36 -1.67 1.66
C LEU A 159 6.16 -2.83 2.25
N ALA A 160 5.89 -4.07 1.83
CA ALA A 160 6.69 -5.22 2.25
C ALA A 160 8.14 -5.12 1.73
N LEU A 161 8.35 -4.70 0.49
CA LEU A 161 9.68 -4.56 -0.11
C LEU A 161 10.52 -3.46 0.55
N ILE A 162 9.94 -2.33 0.94
CA ILE A 162 10.71 -1.27 1.61
C ILE A 162 11.03 -1.57 3.07
N LEU A 163 10.44 -2.62 3.63
CA LEU A 163 10.68 -3.08 5.00
C LEU A 163 11.67 -4.24 5.07
N THR A 164 12.20 -4.73 3.95
CA THR A 164 13.20 -5.81 3.97
C THR A 164 14.42 -5.42 4.83
N PRO A 165 15.11 -6.40 5.47
CA PRO A 165 16.15 -6.10 6.46
C PRO A 165 17.33 -5.26 5.97
N ASP A 166 17.58 -5.24 4.66
CA ASP A 166 18.64 -4.45 4.01
C ASP A 166 18.31 -2.95 3.90
N LYS A 167 17.05 -2.55 4.13
CA LYS A 167 16.59 -1.18 3.93
C LYS A 167 16.72 -0.33 5.19
N ARG A 168 17.10 0.93 5.01
CA ARG A 168 17.07 1.95 6.06
C ARG A 168 15.71 2.64 6.08
N VAL A 169 14.86 2.30 7.04
CA VAL A 169 13.48 2.77 7.12
C VAL A 169 13.34 4.01 8.02
N PRO A 170 12.83 5.15 7.52
CA PRO A 170 12.48 6.29 8.36
C PRO A 170 11.16 6.02 9.10
N LEU A 171 11.25 5.33 10.25
CA LEU A 171 10.09 4.80 10.99
C LEU A 171 9.02 5.84 11.33
N HIS A 172 9.41 7.02 11.83
CA HIS A 172 8.47 8.10 12.13
C HIS A 172 7.68 8.52 10.88
N GLN A 173 8.35 8.75 9.76
CA GLN A 173 7.71 9.09 8.48
C GLN A 173 6.80 7.96 7.98
N PHE A 174 7.23 6.70 8.13
CA PHE A 174 6.45 5.53 7.72
C PHE A 174 5.11 5.47 8.48
N VAL A 175 5.13 5.67 9.80
CA VAL A 175 3.92 5.66 10.63
C VAL A 175 3.07 6.90 10.39
N ASP A 176 3.68 8.09 10.31
CA ASP A 176 2.93 9.35 10.14
C ASP A 176 2.21 9.42 8.78
N LYS A 177 2.85 8.93 7.70
CA LYS A 177 2.21 8.76 6.38
C LYS A 177 1.03 7.79 6.41
N GLY A 178 0.89 6.99 7.46
CA GLY A 178 -0.16 6.00 7.65
C GLY A 178 0.17 4.60 7.12
N CYS A 179 1.42 4.33 6.69
CA CYS A 179 1.80 3.05 6.08
C CYS A 179 1.63 1.88 7.07
N LEU A 180 2.00 2.08 8.34
CA LEU A 180 1.75 1.09 9.39
C LEU A 180 0.25 0.81 9.57
N GLY A 181 -0.58 1.86 9.54
CA GLY A 181 -2.03 1.73 9.57
C GLY A 181 -2.58 0.97 8.36
N TYR A 182 -2.01 1.15 7.18
CA TYR A 182 -2.41 0.42 5.98
C TYR A 182 -2.10 -1.08 6.10
N LEU A 183 -0.91 -1.45 6.61
CA LEU A 183 -0.56 -2.84 6.90
C LEU A 183 -1.53 -3.48 7.91
N LEU A 184 -1.86 -2.76 8.99
CA LEU A 184 -2.84 -3.21 9.98
C LEU A 184 -4.24 -3.38 9.36
N THR A 185 -4.63 -2.48 8.46
CA THR A 185 -5.91 -2.57 7.73
C THR A 185 -5.96 -3.79 6.81
N ALA A 186 -4.84 -4.14 6.16
CA ALA A 186 -4.74 -5.30 5.28
C ALA A 186 -5.01 -6.65 5.99
N LEU A 187 -4.84 -6.71 7.33
CA LEU A 187 -5.21 -7.88 8.14
C LEU A 187 -6.73 -8.18 8.12
N SER A 188 -7.57 -7.24 7.66
CA SER A 188 -9.00 -7.46 7.46
C SER A 188 -9.34 -8.20 6.15
N SER A 189 -8.36 -8.37 5.26
CA SER A 189 -8.54 -9.08 3.99
C SER A 189 -9.04 -10.50 4.18
N HIS A 190 -9.93 -10.95 3.29
CA HIS A 190 -10.42 -12.31 3.22
C HIS A 190 -9.38 -13.24 2.59
N ASP A 191 -8.46 -12.71 1.79
CA ASP A 191 -7.37 -13.46 1.19
C ASP A 191 -6.26 -13.75 2.22
N LEU A 192 -5.93 -15.02 2.42
CA LEU A 192 -4.90 -15.44 3.38
C LEU A 192 -3.51 -14.93 2.95
N SER A 193 -3.20 -14.94 1.66
CA SER A 193 -1.88 -14.48 1.16
C SER A 193 -1.66 -13.00 1.46
N CYS A 194 -2.69 -12.17 1.26
CA CYS A 194 -2.69 -10.77 1.66
C CYS A 194 -2.39 -10.59 3.16
N ARG A 195 -3.10 -11.32 4.03
CA ARG A 195 -2.88 -11.23 5.48
C ARG A 195 -1.49 -11.68 5.90
N LEU A 196 -0.98 -12.76 5.32
CA LEU A 196 0.37 -13.25 5.62
C LEU A 196 1.45 -12.25 5.20
N LEU A 197 1.33 -11.64 4.01
CA LEU A 197 2.25 -10.59 3.57
C LEU A 197 2.20 -9.37 4.48
N ALA A 198 1.01 -8.96 4.92
CA ALA A 198 0.84 -7.87 5.86
C ALA A 198 1.46 -8.19 7.24
N TYR A 199 1.24 -9.40 7.77
CA TYR A 199 1.87 -9.83 9.02
C TYR A 199 3.40 -9.89 8.92
N GLN A 200 3.94 -10.39 7.80
CA GLN A 200 5.37 -10.37 7.55
C GLN A 200 5.90 -8.93 7.57
N ALA A 201 5.29 -8.02 6.82
CA ALA A 201 5.69 -6.62 6.80
C ALA A 201 5.58 -5.96 8.19
N LEU A 202 4.56 -6.29 8.99
CA LEU A 202 4.45 -5.81 10.37
C LEU A 202 5.59 -6.34 11.25
N ASN A 203 5.98 -7.60 11.10
CA ASN A 203 7.13 -8.19 11.82
C ASN A 203 8.43 -7.51 11.41
N ASP A 204 8.64 -7.29 10.11
CA ASP A 204 9.84 -6.62 9.60
C ASP A 204 9.92 -5.18 10.12
N PHE A 205 8.81 -4.43 10.12
CA PHE A 205 8.71 -3.12 10.76
C PHE A 205 9.05 -3.18 12.26
N HIS A 206 8.53 -4.17 12.98
CA HIS A 206 8.79 -4.34 14.42
C HIS A 206 10.29 -4.57 14.69
N LEU A 207 10.97 -5.38 13.86
CA LEU A 207 12.42 -5.59 13.95
C LEU A 207 13.20 -4.30 13.69
N HIS A 208 12.83 -3.51 12.67
CA HIS A 208 13.41 -2.19 12.44
C HIS A 208 13.22 -1.27 13.65
N ALA A 209 12.05 -1.27 14.26
CA ALA A 209 11.77 -0.46 15.45
C ALA A 209 12.62 -0.88 16.67
N GLN A 210 12.75 -2.18 16.93
CA GLN A 210 13.59 -2.71 18.02
C GLN A 210 15.06 -2.30 17.87
N GLY A 211 15.60 -2.36 16.65
CA GLY A 211 16.99 -1.97 16.34
C GLY A 211 17.25 -0.47 16.27
N SER A 212 16.22 0.37 16.41
CA SER A 212 16.33 1.83 16.22
C SER A 212 16.45 2.61 17.54
N ARG A 213 16.92 3.86 17.43
CA ARG A 213 16.85 4.89 18.50
C ARG A 213 15.62 5.82 18.35
N TRP A 214 14.58 5.33 17.68
CA TRP A 214 13.35 6.09 17.45
C TRP A 214 12.61 6.31 18.77
N SER A 215 12.16 7.54 19.02
CA SER A 215 11.53 7.97 20.28
C SER A 215 10.25 7.20 20.58
N GLU A 216 9.35 7.07 19.60
CA GLU A 216 8.03 6.44 19.78
C GLU A 216 8.07 4.90 19.65
N ARG A 217 9.27 4.30 19.66
CA ARG A 217 9.44 2.85 19.45
C ARG A 217 8.71 2.03 20.52
N ALA A 218 8.65 2.50 21.77
CA ALA A 218 8.09 1.72 22.87
C ALA A 218 6.57 1.60 22.75
N GLU A 219 5.91 2.72 22.45
CA GLU A 219 4.47 2.84 22.29
C GLU A 219 3.98 2.04 21.07
N VAL A 220 4.68 2.18 19.94
CA VAL A 220 4.31 1.49 18.70
C VAL A 220 4.62 -0.01 18.80
N SER A 221 5.75 -0.40 19.38
CA SER A 221 6.05 -1.82 19.61
C SER A 221 5.05 -2.44 20.57
N PHE A 222 4.68 -1.76 21.65
CA PHE A 222 3.66 -2.24 22.58
C PHE A 222 2.32 -2.53 21.89
N LEU A 223 1.89 -1.66 20.97
CA LEU A 223 0.67 -1.87 20.19
C LEU A 223 0.75 -3.14 19.33
N LEU A 224 1.91 -3.38 18.69
CA LEU A 224 2.13 -4.57 17.87
C LEU A 224 2.22 -5.84 18.73
N ASP A 225 2.91 -5.78 19.87
CA ASP A 225 3.00 -6.88 20.84
C ASP A 225 1.62 -7.27 21.37
N LEU A 226 0.78 -6.29 21.69
CA LEU A 226 -0.60 -6.52 22.08
C LEU A 226 -1.38 -7.20 20.96
N LEU A 227 -1.26 -6.74 19.71
CA LEU A 227 -1.89 -7.39 18.57
C LEU A 227 -1.41 -8.84 18.41
N TYR A 228 -0.12 -9.10 18.55
CA TYR A 228 0.46 -10.44 18.41
C TYR A 228 0.01 -11.39 19.52
N ALA A 229 0.02 -10.93 20.77
CA ALA A 229 -0.48 -11.68 21.91
C ALA A 229 -1.98 -12.02 21.80
N SER A 230 -2.73 -11.23 21.02
CA SER A 230 -4.17 -11.40 20.82
C SER A 230 -4.53 -12.43 19.73
N ARG A 231 -3.55 -12.93 18.96
CA ARG A 231 -3.80 -13.86 17.85
C ARG A 231 -3.96 -15.29 18.35
N SER A 232 -4.87 -16.04 17.72
CA SER A 232 -5.05 -17.47 17.99
C SER A 232 -4.50 -18.39 16.88
N GLN A 233 -4.10 -17.83 15.74
CA GLN A 233 -3.58 -18.57 14.59
C GLN A 233 -2.73 -17.67 13.68
N ASP A 234 -2.00 -18.31 12.77
CA ASP A 234 -1.29 -17.62 11.71
C ASP A 234 -2.22 -17.04 10.65
N GLY A 235 -1.90 -15.83 10.20
CA GLY A 235 -2.77 -15.10 9.28
C GLY A 235 -4.16 -14.85 9.87
N GLN A 236 -4.28 -14.64 11.19
CA GLN A 236 -5.55 -14.30 11.84
C GLN A 236 -6.21 -13.12 11.15
N LYS A 237 -7.44 -13.30 10.67
CA LYS A 237 -8.22 -12.21 10.09
C LYS A 237 -8.77 -11.31 11.20
N LEU A 238 -8.69 -10.00 10.99
CA LEU A 238 -9.38 -8.99 11.80
C LEU A 238 -10.71 -8.61 11.16
N SER A 239 -11.67 -8.15 11.97
CA SER A 239 -12.79 -7.37 11.41
C SER A 239 -12.25 -6.01 10.92
N SER A 240 -12.87 -5.43 9.89
CA SER A 240 -12.44 -4.12 9.37
C SER A 240 -12.46 -3.04 10.45
N VAL A 241 -13.39 -3.12 11.40
CA VAL A 241 -13.48 -2.17 12.53
C VAL A 241 -12.28 -2.32 13.47
N VAL A 242 -11.92 -3.55 13.85
CA VAL A 242 -10.74 -3.81 14.69
C VAL A 242 -9.46 -3.38 13.97
N ALA A 243 -9.33 -3.71 12.69
CA ALA A 243 -8.18 -3.35 11.88
C ALA A 243 -8.01 -1.82 11.77
N LEU A 244 -9.10 -1.09 11.51
CA LEU A 244 -9.11 0.38 11.48
C LEU A 244 -8.85 1.01 12.84
N PHE A 245 -9.31 0.39 13.94
CA PHE A 245 -8.97 0.82 15.29
C PHE A 245 -7.45 0.77 15.48
N PHE A 246 -6.80 -0.37 15.26
CA PHE A 246 -5.35 -0.49 15.35
C PHE A 246 -4.63 0.49 14.42
N ALA A 247 -5.13 0.67 13.19
CA ALA A 247 -4.56 1.60 12.23
C ALA A 247 -4.61 3.08 12.68
N ARG A 248 -5.68 3.51 13.37
CA ARG A 248 -5.79 4.86 13.93
C ARG A 248 -4.92 5.03 15.16
N VAL A 249 -4.94 4.03 16.03
CA VAL A 249 -4.17 4.02 17.28
C VAL A 249 -2.66 4.04 17.00
N SER A 250 -2.19 3.32 15.97
CA SER A 250 -0.76 3.29 15.64
C SER A 250 -0.21 4.67 15.27
N ARG A 251 -0.99 5.49 14.56
CA ARG A 251 -0.63 6.88 14.28
C ARG A 251 -0.78 7.78 15.51
N LEU A 252 -1.82 7.57 16.32
CA LEU A 252 -2.02 8.31 17.58
C LEU A 252 -0.83 8.18 18.53
N MET A 253 -0.10 7.06 18.50
CA MET A 253 1.12 6.87 19.30
C MET A 253 2.20 7.93 19.01
N LEU A 254 2.16 8.61 17.86
CA LEU A 254 3.09 9.71 17.53
C LEU A 254 2.69 11.05 18.16
N TYR A 255 1.48 11.15 18.70
CA TYR A 255 0.86 12.42 19.09
C TYR A 255 0.37 12.37 20.55
N PRO A 256 1.27 12.33 21.55
CA PRO A 256 0.89 12.24 22.95
C PRO A 256 0.11 13.46 23.48
N ALA A 257 0.18 14.59 22.77
CA ALA A 257 -0.60 15.80 23.07
C ALA A 257 -2.07 15.72 22.62
N ASP A 258 -2.46 14.72 21.82
CA ASP A 258 -3.84 14.53 21.38
C ASP A 258 -4.73 14.10 22.56
N GLY A 259 -5.91 14.69 22.68
CA GLY A 259 -6.85 14.40 23.78
C GLY A 259 -7.31 12.93 23.86
N LEU A 260 -7.24 12.20 22.74
CA LEU A 260 -7.57 10.77 22.69
C LEU A 260 -6.40 9.87 23.09
N TYR A 261 -5.16 10.39 23.13
CA TYR A 261 -3.97 9.57 23.43
C TYR A 261 -4.09 8.88 24.79
N MET A 262 -4.27 9.66 25.86
CA MET A 262 -4.25 9.11 27.22
C MET A 262 -5.41 8.15 27.51
N PRO A 263 -6.67 8.45 27.12
CA PRO A 263 -7.77 7.49 27.28
C PRO A 263 -7.52 6.16 26.56
N ILE A 264 -7.03 6.21 25.32
CA ILE A 264 -6.74 5.01 24.52
C ILE A 264 -5.55 4.26 25.10
N PHE A 265 -4.47 4.94 25.45
CA PHE A 265 -3.28 4.30 25.99
C PHE A 265 -3.58 3.55 27.30
N ARG A 266 -4.34 4.16 28.22
CA ARG A 266 -4.82 3.50 29.44
C ARG A 266 -5.65 2.26 29.15
N PHE A 267 -6.51 2.32 28.14
CA PHE A 267 -7.31 1.18 27.71
C PHE A 267 -6.43 0.02 27.21
N LEU A 268 -5.40 0.30 26.43
CA LEU A 268 -4.50 -0.72 25.89
C LEU A 268 -3.66 -1.37 27.00
N VAL A 269 -3.06 -0.57 27.88
CA VAL A 269 -2.20 -1.05 28.98
C VAL A 269 -2.98 -1.87 30.02
N ALA A 270 -4.29 -1.66 30.15
CA ALA A 270 -5.13 -2.45 31.06
C ALA A 270 -5.34 -3.91 30.61
N ARG A 271 -4.84 -4.31 29.43
CA ARG A 271 -5.12 -5.62 28.82
C ARG A 271 -3.83 -6.29 28.36
N ALA A 272 -3.66 -7.58 28.70
CA ALA A 272 -2.57 -8.40 28.16
C ALA A 272 -2.87 -8.91 26.74
N GLN A 273 -4.14 -8.99 26.37
CA GLN A 273 -4.62 -9.37 25.04
C GLN A 273 -5.97 -8.69 24.76
N MET A 274 -6.23 -8.47 23.48
CA MET A 274 -7.45 -7.89 22.93
C MET A 274 -8.34 -8.99 22.36
N ASP A 275 -9.64 -8.89 22.60
CA ASP A 275 -10.59 -9.72 21.88
C ASP A 275 -10.74 -9.20 20.44
N LEU A 276 -10.05 -9.85 19.50
CA LEU A 276 -10.06 -9.50 18.09
C LEU A 276 -11.41 -9.83 17.39
N ARG A 277 -12.33 -10.53 18.07
CA ARG A 277 -13.67 -10.85 17.55
C ARG A 277 -14.70 -9.78 17.90
N ASN A 278 -14.43 -8.97 18.91
CA ASN A 278 -15.31 -7.91 19.38
C ASN A 278 -14.77 -6.52 19.02
N VAL A 279 -15.68 -5.55 18.90
CA VAL A 279 -15.30 -4.16 18.59
C VAL A 279 -14.66 -3.53 19.84
N PRO A 280 -13.41 -3.02 19.76
CA PRO A 280 -12.73 -2.37 20.89
C PRO A 280 -13.54 -1.20 21.44
N GLU A 281 -13.64 -1.09 22.78
CA GLU A 281 -14.36 -0.04 23.50
C GLU A 281 -15.83 0.19 23.11
N PHE A 282 -16.46 -0.66 22.30
CA PHE A 282 -17.81 -0.42 21.76
C PHE A 282 -18.82 -0.07 22.85
N TYR A 283 -18.93 -0.91 23.88
CA TYR A 283 -19.87 -0.70 24.97
C TYR A 283 -19.53 0.53 25.82
N LYS A 284 -18.25 0.82 26.04
CA LYS A 284 -17.84 1.94 26.88
C LYS A 284 -17.98 3.30 26.18
N LEU A 285 -17.80 3.34 24.85
CA LEU A 285 -18.10 4.52 24.04
C LEU A 285 -19.60 4.71 23.84
N PHE A 286 -20.36 3.65 23.53
CA PHE A 286 -21.82 3.73 23.36
C PHE A 286 -22.57 4.15 24.62
N PHE A 287 -22.07 3.74 25.79
CA PHE A 287 -22.68 4.07 27.08
C PHE A 287 -21.91 5.14 27.85
N SER A 288 -21.01 5.88 27.19
CA SER A 288 -20.40 7.04 27.84
C SER A 288 -21.49 8.11 28.06
N PRO A 289 -21.67 8.61 29.30
CA PRO A 289 -22.59 9.71 29.51
C PRO A 289 -22.09 10.90 28.70
N GLY A 290 -22.88 11.35 27.73
CA GLY A 290 -22.58 12.53 26.94
C GLY A 290 -22.29 13.68 27.89
N SER A 291 -21.10 14.26 27.78
CA SER A 291 -20.79 15.51 28.46
C SER A 291 -21.65 16.59 27.80
N ASN A 292 -22.81 16.86 28.40
CA ASN A 292 -23.59 18.06 28.13
C ASN A 292 -22.85 19.29 28.66
#